data_AF-A0A7Y0ETU2-F1
#
_entry.id   AF-A0A7Y0ETU2-F1
#
_cell.length_a   1.000
_cell.length_b   1.000
_cell.length_c   1.000
_cell.angle_alpha   90.00
_cell.angle_beta   90.00
_cell.angle_gamma   90.00
#
_symmetry.space_group_name_H-M   'P 1'
#
loop_
_entity.id
_entity.type
_entity.pdbx_description
1 polymer ?
#
loop_
_entity_poly.entity_id
_entity_poly.type
_entity_poly.pdbx_seq_one_letter_code
_entity_poly.pdbx_strand_id
1 'polypeptide(L)'
;MRDSVTLTKPNANWDVNYRTAFVGGMLIVAFHAIRLNTSWNAAKEWEMSQLFTLPAGLEAAFEVHCAAVSNSSVGLHGVDVQAAGNSIALRSSAKMTIGKGGWVEGCITVPL
;
A
#
# COMPACT_ATOMS: atom_id res chain seq x y z
N MET A 1 -13.69 2.09 -22.24
CA MET A 1 -13.64 2.10 -20.76
C MET A 1 -12.39 2.86 -20.37
N ARG A 2 -12.36 3.58 -19.24
CA ARG A 2 -11.07 4.04 -18.70
C ARG A 2 -10.43 2.82 -18.05
N ASP A 3 -9.27 2.43 -18.53
CA ASP A 3 -8.55 1.27 -18.02
C ASP A 3 -7.86 1.56 -16.67
N SER A 4 -8.08 2.74 -16.07
CA SER A 4 -7.48 3.17 -14.81
C SER A 4 -8.51 3.83 -13.89
N VAL A 5 -8.19 3.82 -12.59
CA VAL A 5 -8.98 4.45 -11.52
C VAL A 5 -8.11 5.38 -10.68
N THR A 6 -8.70 6.52 -10.29
CA THR A 6 -8.09 7.44 -9.33
C THR A 6 -8.38 6.97 -7.91
N LEU A 7 -7.32 6.79 -7.13
CA LEU A 7 -7.37 6.40 -5.72
C LEU A 7 -7.26 7.64 -4.81
N THR A 8 -8.00 7.63 -3.71
CA THR A 8 -7.84 8.63 -2.64
C THR A 8 -6.63 8.29 -1.80
N LYS A 9 -5.85 9.30 -1.38
CA LYS A 9 -4.66 9.15 -0.53
C LYS A 9 -4.94 9.72 0.88
N PRO A 10 -5.53 8.94 1.81
CA PRO A 10 -6.04 9.47 3.08
C PRO A 10 -4.93 9.82 4.09
N ASN A 11 -3.73 9.27 3.93
CA ASN A 11 -2.65 9.41 4.89
C ASN A 11 -1.60 10.42 4.42
N ALA A 12 -1.69 11.65 4.93
CA ALA A 12 -0.80 12.76 4.58
C ALA A 12 0.68 12.54 4.94
N ASN A 13 1.01 11.46 5.65
CA ASN A 13 2.39 11.12 5.96
C ASN A 13 3.09 10.34 4.83
N TRP A 14 2.38 9.98 3.77
CA TRP A 14 2.93 9.34 2.59
C TRP A 14 2.69 10.24 1.38
N ASP A 15 3.77 10.60 0.67
CA ASP A 15 3.64 10.99 -0.73
C ASP A 15 3.62 9.72 -1.56
N VAL A 16 2.66 9.58 -2.46
CA VAL A 16 2.49 8.35 -3.24
C VAL A 16 2.26 8.68 -4.70
N ASN A 17 3.17 8.18 -5.53
CA ASN A 17 3.05 8.08 -6.97
C ASN A 17 2.57 6.68 -7.32
N TYR A 18 1.54 6.55 -8.16
CA TYR A 18 0.93 5.26 -8.46
C TYR A 18 0.36 5.20 -9.86
N ARG A 19 0.15 3.98 -10.35
CA ARG A 19 -0.57 3.67 -11.57
C ARG A 19 -1.56 2.56 -11.32
N THR A 20 -2.69 2.63 -12.02
CA THR A 20 -3.75 1.63 -11.96
C THR A 20 -4.08 1.09 -13.34
N ALA A 21 -4.43 -0.20 -13.39
CA ALA A 21 -4.91 -0.87 -14.60
C ALA A 21 -6.02 -1.87 -14.26
N PHE A 22 -7.12 -1.88 -15.03
CA PHE A 22 -8.11 -2.95 -14.97
C PHE A 22 -7.75 -4.07 -15.95
N VAL A 23 -7.56 -5.29 -15.45
CA VAL A 23 -7.19 -6.47 -16.25
C VAL A 23 -8.00 -7.67 -15.78
N GLY A 24 -8.85 -8.20 -16.65
CA GLY A 24 -9.59 -9.45 -16.39
C GLY A 24 -10.49 -9.41 -15.13
N GLY A 25 -11.09 -8.27 -14.83
CA GLY A 25 -11.91 -8.08 -13.62
C GLY A 25 -11.12 -7.74 -12.35
N MET A 26 -9.79 -7.60 -12.45
CA MET A 26 -8.94 -7.21 -11.33
C MET A 26 -8.41 -5.80 -11.52
N LEU A 27 -8.17 -5.10 -10.41
CA LEU A 27 -7.48 -3.82 -10.39
C LEU A 27 -6.02 -4.03 -9.99
N ILE A 28 -5.09 -3.77 -10.90
CA ILE A 28 -3.66 -3.75 -10.61
C ILE A 28 -3.29 -2.35 -10.12
N VAL A 29 -2.58 -2.25 -9.00
CA VAL A 29 -2.05 -1.01 -8.44
C VAL A 29 -0.56 -1.16 -8.23
N ALA A 30 0.24 -0.37 -8.95
CA ALA A 30 1.68 -0.25 -8.73
C ALA A 30 2.00 1.13 -8.14
N PHE A 31 2.88 1.21 -7.15
CA PHE A 31 3.16 2.44 -6.43
C PHE A 31 4.60 2.58 -5.96
N HIS A 32 5.00 3.84 -5.76
CA HIS A 32 6.17 4.28 -5.00
C HIS A 32 5.69 5.28 -3.94
N ALA A 33 5.95 4.99 -2.67
CA ALA A 33 5.52 5.79 -1.53
C ALA A 33 6.71 6.29 -0.71
N ILE A 34 6.78 7.59 -0.43
CA ILE A 34 7.83 8.24 0.38
C ILE A 34 7.22 8.74 1.68
N ARG A 35 7.89 8.43 2.80
CA ARG A 35 7.48 8.86 4.14
C ARG A 35 7.87 10.32 4.40
N LEU A 36 6.91 11.18 4.72
CA LEU A 36 7.12 12.64 4.79
C LEU A 36 7.27 13.21 6.21
N ASN A 37 6.18 13.23 7.00
CA ASN A 37 6.13 14.11 8.18
C ASN A 37 6.79 13.49 9.42
N THR A 38 6.63 12.19 9.59
CA THR A 38 7.08 11.43 10.76
C THR A 38 7.63 10.09 10.31
N SER A 39 8.47 9.43 11.11
CA SER A 39 8.79 8.02 10.88
C SER A 39 7.55 7.15 11.16
N TRP A 40 7.39 6.05 10.42
CA TRP A 40 6.48 4.98 10.83
C TRP A 40 7.26 3.98 11.67
N ASN A 41 6.90 3.87 12.95
CA ASN A 41 7.49 2.90 13.87
C ASN A 41 6.44 1.83 14.18
N ALA A 42 6.53 0.70 13.50
CA ALA A 42 5.68 -0.45 13.80
C ALA A 42 6.23 -1.17 15.01
N ALA A 43 5.48 -1.19 16.12
CA ALA A 43 5.92 -1.83 17.36
C ALA A 43 5.85 -3.36 17.29
N LYS A 44 4.96 -3.88 16.44
CA LYS A 44 4.76 -5.32 16.18
C LYS A 44 4.38 -5.60 14.73
N GLU A 45 4.28 -6.88 14.42
CA GLU A 45 3.72 -7.40 13.17
C GLU A 45 2.26 -6.96 12.99
N TRP A 46 1.85 -6.86 11.73
CA TRP A 46 0.51 -6.52 11.28
C TRP A 46 0.03 -5.11 11.65
N GLU A 47 0.91 -4.21 12.07
CA GLU A 47 0.54 -2.80 12.15
C GLU A 47 0.30 -2.23 10.75
N MET A 48 -0.69 -1.35 10.64
CA MET A 48 -1.16 -0.82 9.37
C MET A 48 -0.73 0.63 9.17
N SER A 49 -0.32 0.96 7.94
CA SER A 49 -0.26 2.34 7.45
C SER A 49 -0.98 2.44 6.11
N GLN A 50 -2.19 3.02 6.10
CA GLN A 50 -2.99 3.12 4.88
C GLN A 50 -2.32 4.03 3.84
N LEU A 51 -2.33 3.60 2.57
CA LEU A 51 -1.88 4.39 1.42
C LEU A 51 -3.05 4.90 0.60
N PHE A 52 -4.05 4.05 0.36
CA PHE A 52 -5.15 4.37 -0.53
C PHE A 52 -6.52 3.97 0.01
N THR A 53 -7.54 4.66 -0.51
CA THR A 53 -8.94 4.24 -0.45
C THR A 53 -9.47 4.09 -1.88
N LEU A 54 -10.07 2.94 -2.15
CA LEU A 54 -10.80 2.67 -3.39
C LEU A 54 -12.06 3.56 -3.46
N PRO A 55 -12.45 4.04 -4.66
CA PRO A 55 -13.70 4.79 -4.81
C PRO A 55 -14.92 3.89 -4.54
N ALA A 56 -16.06 4.52 -4.25
CA ALA A 56 -17.31 3.81 -4.03
C ALA A 56 -17.66 2.88 -5.21
N GLY A 57 -18.11 1.66 -4.88
CA GLY A 57 -18.40 0.62 -5.87
C GLY A 57 -17.20 -0.25 -6.25
N LEU A 58 -16.00 0.03 -5.71
CA LEU A 58 -14.84 -0.85 -5.80
C LEU A 58 -14.39 -1.28 -4.40
N GLU A 59 -14.42 -2.57 -4.14
CA GLU A 59 -13.97 -3.18 -2.90
C GLU A 59 -13.23 -4.47 -3.22
N ALA A 60 -12.21 -4.80 -2.45
CA ALA A 60 -11.56 -6.09 -2.56
C ALA A 60 -12.56 -7.19 -2.15
N ALA A 61 -12.85 -8.12 -3.06
CA ALA A 61 -13.77 -9.24 -2.83
C ALA A 61 -13.35 -10.12 -1.64
N PHE A 62 -12.05 -10.15 -1.35
CA PHE A 62 -11.44 -10.76 -0.18
C PHE A 62 -10.09 -10.09 0.11
N GLU A 63 -9.54 -10.38 1.28
CA GLU A 63 -8.25 -9.86 1.70
C GLU A 63 -7.09 -10.49 0.91
N VAL A 64 -6.21 -9.64 0.37
CA VAL A 64 -5.01 -10.06 -0.36
C VAL A 64 -3.78 -9.31 0.12
N HIS A 65 -2.62 -9.97 0.07
CA HIS A 65 -1.32 -9.42 0.45
C HIS A 65 -0.30 -9.65 -0.66
N CYS A 66 0.60 -8.69 -0.83
CA CYS A 66 1.76 -8.82 -1.71
C CYS A 66 2.98 -8.21 -1.01
N ALA A 67 4.13 -8.86 -1.12
CA ALA A 67 5.36 -8.32 -0.57
C ALA A 67 5.72 -6.98 -1.25
N ALA A 68 6.20 -6.03 -0.46
CA ALA A 68 6.70 -4.76 -0.94
C ALA A 68 8.20 -4.62 -0.63
N VAL A 69 8.91 -3.89 -1.48
CA VAL A 69 10.33 -3.56 -1.25
C VAL A 69 10.37 -2.23 -0.50
N SER A 70 11.26 -2.12 0.49
CA SER A 70 11.43 -0.90 1.25
C SER A 70 12.85 -0.75 1.76
N ASN A 71 13.20 0.46 2.18
CA ASN A 71 14.39 0.71 3.01
C ASN A 71 14.07 0.71 4.51
N SER A 72 13.13 -0.12 4.93
CA SER A 72 12.84 -0.32 6.35
C SER A 72 14.05 -0.87 7.11
N SER A 73 14.03 -0.73 8.43
CA SER A 73 15.11 -1.21 9.31
C SER A 73 15.31 -2.74 9.32
N VAL A 74 14.43 -3.51 8.67
CA VAL A 74 14.43 -4.99 8.70
C VAL A 74 14.78 -5.59 7.33
N GLY A 75 15.17 -4.76 6.34
CA GLY A 75 15.65 -5.22 5.03
C GLY A 75 14.53 -5.66 4.07
N LEU A 76 14.85 -6.62 3.18
CA LEU A 76 14.12 -6.93 1.92
C LEU A 76 12.69 -7.49 2.08
N HIS A 77 12.21 -7.72 3.31
CA HIS A 77 10.91 -8.37 3.60
C HIS A 77 10.19 -7.78 4.84
N GLY A 78 10.37 -6.48 5.13
CA GLY A 78 9.78 -5.85 6.32
C GLY A 78 8.33 -5.35 6.15
N VAL A 79 7.82 -5.33 4.92
CA VAL A 79 6.55 -4.68 4.58
C VAL A 79 5.79 -5.45 3.52
N ASP A 80 4.50 -5.66 3.77
CA ASP A 80 3.54 -6.15 2.79
C ASP A 80 2.56 -5.02 2.42
N VAL A 81 2.05 -5.02 1.20
CA VAL A 81 0.86 -4.26 0.84
C VAL A 81 -0.35 -5.19 0.92
N GLN A 82 -1.39 -4.74 1.62
CA GLN A 82 -2.66 -5.42 1.80
C GLN A 82 -3.76 -4.65 1.06
N ALA A 83 -4.66 -5.35 0.38
CA ALA A 83 -5.97 -4.83 0.02
C ALA A 83 -7.07 -5.59 0.77
N ALA A 84 -7.96 -4.86 1.45
CA ALA A 84 -9.07 -5.41 2.22
C ALA A 84 -10.24 -4.41 2.23
N GLY A 85 -11.42 -4.86 1.78
CA GLY A 85 -12.55 -3.96 1.55
C GLY A 85 -12.16 -2.81 0.62
N ASN A 86 -12.44 -1.57 1.00
CA ASN A 86 -12.06 -0.39 0.21
C ASN A 86 -10.66 0.17 0.53
N SER A 87 -9.83 -0.52 1.33
CA SER A 87 -8.53 -0.01 1.77
C SER A 87 -7.37 -0.74 1.10
N ILE A 88 -6.35 0.02 0.71
CA ILE A 88 -5.02 -0.51 0.38
C ILE A 88 -4.00 0.10 1.34
N ALA A 89 -3.31 -0.75 2.08
CA ALA A 89 -2.45 -0.33 3.18
C ALA A 89 -1.15 -1.13 3.25
N LEU A 90 -0.12 -0.50 3.80
CA LEU A 90 1.10 -1.20 4.20
C LEU A 90 0.85 -1.95 5.51
N ARG A 91 1.41 -3.14 5.63
CA ARG A 91 1.47 -3.96 6.84
C ARG A 91 2.92 -4.23 7.20
N SER A 92 3.25 -4.09 8.48
CA SER A 92 4.56 -4.50 8.98
C SER A 92 4.64 -6.02 9.11
N SER A 93 5.68 -6.60 8.54
CA SER A 93 5.95 -8.05 8.66
C SER A 93 6.78 -8.39 9.90
N ALA A 94 7.28 -7.37 10.62
CA ALA A 94 8.04 -7.46 11.87
C ALA A 94 7.97 -6.12 12.62
N LYS A 95 8.53 -6.05 13.84
CA LYS A 95 8.87 -4.77 14.45
C LYS A 95 9.87 -4.04 13.56
N MET A 96 9.50 -2.86 13.05
CA MET A 96 10.31 -2.14 12.06
C MET A 96 10.11 -0.63 12.12
N THR A 97 11.05 0.09 11.52
CA THR A 97 10.94 1.53 11.29
C THR A 97 11.13 1.84 9.81
N ILE A 98 10.25 2.69 9.28
CA ILE A 98 10.50 3.47 8.06
C ILE A 98 10.71 4.91 8.48
N GLY A 99 11.95 5.37 8.36
CA GLY A 99 12.32 6.74 8.72
C GLY A 99 11.59 7.76 7.86
N LYS A 100 11.53 9.01 8.34
CA LYS A 100 11.24 10.14 7.46
C LYS A 100 12.22 10.16 6.28
N GLY A 101 11.71 10.29 5.07
CA GLY A 101 12.46 10.13 3.81
C GLY A 101 12.65 8.68 3.36
N GLY A 102 12.22 7.70 4.16
CA GLY A 102 12.16 6.29 3.77
C GLY A 102 11.09 6.04 2.71
N TRP A 103 11.20 4.91 2.01
CA TRP A 103 10.36 4.59 0.87
C TRP A 103 9.89 3.15 0.88
N VAL A 104 8.76 2.92 0.19
CA VAL A 104 8.18 1.61 -0.09
C VAL A 104 7.73 1.58 -1.54
N GLU A 105 8.10 0.52 -2.25
CA GLU A 105 7.66 0.23 -3.61
C GLU A 105 6.93 -1.11 -3.63
N GLY A 106 5.81 -1.15 -4.34
CA GLY A 106 5.01 -2.36 -4.39
C GLY A 106 4.06 -2.40 -5.56
N CYS A 107 3.54 -3.60 -5.80
CA CYS A 107 2.47 -3.86 -6.73
C CYS A 107 1.46 -4.79 -6.05
N ILE A 108 0.18 -4.54 -6.23
CA ILE A 108 -0.87 -5.43 -5.75
C ILE A 108 -1.97 -5.57 -6.79
N THR A 109 -2.49 -6.78 -6.90
CA THR A 109 -3.69 -7.08 -7.68
C THR A 109 -4.87 -7.18 -6.72
N VAL A 110 -5.84 -6.29 -6.88
CA VAL A 110 -7.07 -6.25 -6.10
C VAL A 110 -8.15 -7.02 -6.86
N PRO A 111 -8.62 -8.18 -6.35
CA PRO A 111 -9.80 -8.84 -6.90
C PRO A 111 -11.03 -8.01 -6.53
N LEU A 112 -11.79 -7.55 -7.53
CA LEU A 112 -12.97 -6.69 -7.35
C LEU A 112 -14.28 -7.48 -7.33
#